data_AF-A0A7J9W624-F1
#
_entry.id   AF-A0A7J9W624-F1
#
_cell.length_a   1.000
_cell.length_b   1.000
_cell.length_c   1.000
_cell.angle_alpha   90.00
_cell.angle_beta   90.00
_cell.angle_gamma   90.00
#
_symmetry.space_group_name_H-M   'P 1'
#
loop_
_entity.id
_entity.type
_entity.pdbx_description
1 polymer ?
#
loop_
_entity_poly.entity_id
_entity_poly.type
_entity_poly.pdbx_seq_one_letter_code
_entity_poly.pdbx_strand_id
1 'polypeptide(L)'
;MLESDARKIVTEIQQKIGQDDTADQALSATVKTDRSQPSYSPPGAGRPTFIQYYIQISDGSRTALLDLDQAAALRDEIEPNADADSVFGAIRSQEVRIDDVE
;
A
#
# COMPACT_ATOMS: atom_id res chain seq x y z
N MET A 1 -14.77 8.37 -4.92
CA MET A 1 -13.52 8.10 -5.66
C MET A 1 -12.46 7.76 -4.64
N LEU A 2 -12.30 6.49 -4.26
CA LEU A 2 -11.22 6.07 -3.34
C LEU A 2 -10.82 4.61 -3.59
N GLU A 3 -11.77 3.69 -3.71
CA GLU A 3 -11.45 2.27 -3.93
C GLU A 3 -10.94 1.99 -5.36
N SER A 4 -11.56 2.59 -6.38
CA SER A 4 -11.16 2.42 -7.78
C SER A 4 -9.75 2.94 -8.04
N ASP A 5 -9.39 4.09 -7.45
CA ASP A 5 -8.06 4.68 -7.55
C ASP A 5 -7.01 3.81 -6.83
N ALA A 6 -7.31 3.34 -5.61
CA ALA A 6 -6.45 2.42 -4.87
C ALA A 6 -6.17 1.12 -5.66
N ARG A 7 -7.21 0.53 -6.27
CA ARG A 7 -7.05 -0.66 -7.12
C ARG A 7 -6.22 -0.38 -8.36
N LYS A 8 -6.36 0.81 -8.97
CA LYS A 8 -5.59 1.20 -10.15
C LYS A 8 -4.10 1.31 -9.81
N ILE A 9 -3.78 2.01 -8.72
CA ILE A 9 -2.39 2.16 -8.26
C ILE A 9 -1.78 0.78 -7.93
N VAL A 10 -2.51 -0.09 -7.23
CA VAL A 10 -2.06 -1.46 -6.97
C VAL A 10 -1.78 -2.23 -8.25
N THR A 11 -2.67 -2.13 -9.25
CA THR A 11 -2.50 -2.80 -10.53
C THR A 11 -1.24 -2.31 -11.24
N GLU A 12 -1.01 -1.00 -11.26
CA GLU A 12 0.17 -0.39 -11.90
C GLU A 12 1.46 -0.79 -11.18
N ILE A 13 1.48 -0.79 -9.85
CA ILE A 13 2.62 -1.25 -9.05
C ILE A 13 2.87 -2.74 -9.31
N GLN A 14 1.82 -3.58 -9.25
CA GLN A 14 1.92 -5.02 -9.49
C GLN A 14 2.46 -5.33 -10.90
N GLN A 15 2.07 -4.54 -11.91
CA GLN A 15 2.59 -4.67 -13.28
C GLN A 15 4.08 -4.32 -13.37
N LYS A 16 4.56 -3.36 -12.57
CA LYS A 16 5.98 -3.01 -12.55
C LYS A 16 6.83 -4.05 -11.83
N ILE A 17 6.35 -4.63 -10.73
CA ILE A 17 7.12 -5.56 -9.88
C ILE A 17 6.95 -7.04 -10.25
N GLY A 18 5.81 -7.41 -10.85
CA GLY A 18 5.41 -8.80 -11.10
C GLY A 18 5.81 -9.37 -12.45
N GLN A 19 6.77 -8.77 -13.15
CA GLN A 19 7.28 -9.31 -14.42
C GLN A 19 8.39 -10.36 -14.24
N ASP A 20 8.98 -10.49 -13.05
CA ASP A 20 10.02 -11.48 -12.79
C ASP A 20 9.41 -12.72 -12.11
N ASP A 21 9.05 -13.72 -12.92
CA ASP A 21 8.41 -14.99 -12.52
C ASP A 21 9.40 -15.97 -11.84
N THR A 22 10.63 -15.53 -11.55
CA THR A 22 11.78 -16.43 -11.37
C THR A 22 12.36 -16.53 -9.95
N ALA A 23 11.84 -15.83 -8.96
CA ALA A 23 12.40 -15.86 -7.61
C ALA A 23 11.33 -16.05 -6.52
N ASP A 24 11.66 -16.89 -5.54
CA ASP A 24 10.94 -17.25 -4.30
C ASP A 24 10.54 -16.06 -3.39
N GLN A 25 10.63 -14.82 -3.88
CA GLN A 25 10.38 -13.54 -3.21
C GLN A 25 9.48 -12.64 -4.07
N ALA A 26 8.32 -13.17 -4.48
CA ALA A 26 7.39 -12.44 -5.33
C ALA A 26 6.82 -11.22 -4.58
N LEU A 27 7.27 -10.03 -4.96
CA LEU A 27 6.69 -8.76 -4.51
C LEU A 27 5.21 -8.72 -4.88
N SER A 28 4.38 -8.46 -3.88
CA SER A 28 2.93 -8.38 -4.00
C SER A 28 2.43 -7.04 -3.47
N ALA A 29 1.52 -6.42 -4.21
CA ALA A 29 0.82 -5.21 -3.82
C ALA A 29 -0.67 -5.52 -3.65
N THR A 30 -1.25 -5.13 -2.51
CA THR A 30 -2.67 -5.36 -2.19
C THR A 30 -3.31 -4.13 -1.57
N VAL A 31 -4.62 -3.94 -1.78
CA VAL A 31 -5.36 -2.85 -1.12
C VAL A 31 -5.83 -3.32 0.25
N LYS A 32 -5.46 -2.58 1.30
CA LYS A 32 -6.04 -2.70 2.64
C LYS A 32 -7.02 -1.57 2.91
N THR A 33 -8.07 -1.87 3.65
CA THR A 33 -9.05 -0.87 4.11
C THR A 33 -9.14 -0.88 5.62
N ASP A 34 -8.95 0.27 6.24
CA ASP A 34 -9.25 0.48 7.64
C ASP A 34 -10.59 1.20 7.77
N ARG A 35 -11.44 0.73 8.68
CA ARG A 35 -12.75 1.33 8.93
C ARG A 35 -12.82 1.73 10.39
N SER A 36 -12.98 3.03 10.62
CA SER A 36 -13.13 3.58 11.96
C SER A 36 -14.46 4.31 12.12
N GLN A 37 -15.01 4.23 13.32
CA GLN A 37 -16.22 4.92 13.72
C GLN A 37 -15.94 5.66 15.03
N PRO A 38 -16.44 6.90 15.20
CA PRO A 38 -16.27 7.61 16.43
C PRO A 38 -17.01 6.89 17.56
N SER A 39 -16.33 6.71 18.69
CA SER A 39 -16.89 6.01 19.87
C SER A 39 -18.12 6.74 20.43
N TYR A 40 -18.13 8.08 20.33
CA TYR A 40 -19.23 8.94 20.73
C TYR A 40 -19.86 9.65 19.52
N SER A 41 -21.19 9.65 19.45
CA SER A 41 -21.96 10.47 18.52
C SER A 41 -23.16 11.05 19.26
N PRO A 42 -23.43 12.36 19.15
CA PRO A 42 -24.56 12.99 19.82
C PRO A 42 -25.89 12.34 19.41
N PRO A 43 -26.86 12.20 20.33
CA PRO A 43 -28.17 11.65 20.00
C PRO A 43 -28.87 12.50 18.93
N GLY A 44 -29.31 11.84 17.84
CA GLY A 44 -29.97 12.49 16.70
C GLY A 44 -29.06 12.71 15.48
N ALA A 45 -27.74 12.54 15.61
CA ALA A 45 -26.80 12.54 14.49
C ALA A 45 -26.42 11.09 14.11
N GLY A 46 -26.42 10.77 12.81
CA GLY A 46 -25.89 9.50 12.32
C GLY A 46 -24.41 9.36 12.67
N ARG A 47 -23.94 8.14 12.93
CA ARG A 47 -22.51 7.87 13.17
C ARG A 47 -21.77 7.90 11.82
N PRO A 48 -20.88 8.87 11.56
CA PRO A 48 -20.08 8.83 10.34
C PRO A 48 -19.16 7.61 10.38
N THR A 49 -19.02 6.93 9.25
CA THR A 49 -18.03 5.85 9.08
C THR A 49 -16.89 6.41 8.25
N PHE A 50 -15.68 6.36 8.80
CA PHE A 50 -14.47 6.73 8.09
C PHE A 50 -13.87 5.48 7.47
N ILE A 51 -13.56 5.52 6.18
CA ILE A 51 -12.91 4.44 5.45
C ILE A 51 -11.59 4.99 4.92
N GLN A 52 -10.48 4.43 5.38
CA GLN A 52 -9.15 4.76 4.90
C GLN A 52 -8.60 3.60 4.07
N TYR A 53 -7.98 3.93 2.94
CA TYR A 53 -7.43 2.96 2.01
C TYR A 53 -5.91 3.05 2.06
N TYR A 54 -5.27 1.90 2.21
CA TYR A 54 -3.83 1.73 2.23
C TYR A 54 -3.43 0.74 1.15
N ILE A 55 -2.21 0.87 0.65
CA ILE A 55 -1.59 -0.12 -0.22
C ILE A 55 -0.54 -0.85 0.60
N GLN A 56 -0.72 -2.16 0.73
CA GLN A 56 0.21 -3.05 1.40
C GLN A 56 1.13 -3.68 0.36
N ILE A 57 2.44 -3.50 0.52
CA ILE A 57 3.47 -4.15 -0.30
C ILE A 57 4.22 -5.17 0.55
N SER A 58 4.39 -6.38 0.04
CA SER A 58 5.13 -7.45 0.73
C SER A 58 5.96 -8.29 -0.24
N ASP A 59 7.18 -8.64 0.18
CA ASP A 59 8.06 -9.61 -0.50
C ASP A 59 8.02 -11.00 0.18
N GLY A 60 7.09 -11.21 1.12
CA GLY A 60 6.98 -12.43 1.92
C GLY A 60 7.79 -12.41 3.22
N SER A 61 8.76 -11.50 3.38
CA SER A 61 9.54 -11.32 4.62
C SER A 61 9.27 -9.98 5.30
N ARG A 62 9.07 -8.94 4.51
CA ARG A 62 8.82 -7.56 4.96
C ARG A 62 7.42 -7.13 4.50
N THR A 63 6.81 -6.23 5.27
CA THR A 63 5.53 -5.61 4.90
C THR A 63 5.61 -4.10 5.09
N ALA A 64 5.24 -3.35 4.06
CA ALA A 64 5.08 -1.90 4.13
C ALA A 64 3.62 -1.51 3.88
N LEU A 65 3.15 -0.52 4.62
CA LEU A 65 1.82 0.08 4.45
C LEU A 65 1.98 1.52 3.97
N LEU A 66 1.43 1.81 2.81
CA LEU A 66 1.49 3.11 2.16
C LEU A 66 0.10 3.72 2.08
N ASP A 67 -0.05 5.01 2.35
CA ASP A 67 -1.24 5.76 1.97
C ASP A 67 -1.31 5.92 0.43
N LEU A 68 -2.46 6.33 -0.11
CA LEU A 68 -2.65 6.43 -1.56
C LEU A 68 -1.67 7.41 -2.24
N ASP A 69 -1.38 8.54 -1.61
CA ASP A 69 -0.41 9.52 -2.12
C ASP A 69 1.02 8.96 -2.15
N GLN A 70 1.42 8.22 -1.10
CA GLN A 70 2.73 7.58 -1.02
C GLN A 70 2.87 6.46 -2.05
N ALA A 71 1.83 5.65 -2.22
CA ALA A 71 1.83 4.60 -3.23
C ALA A 71 1.86 5.17 -4.67
N ALA A 72 1.22 6.31 -4.92
CA ALA A 72 1.34 7.01 -6.20
C ALA A 72 2.76 7.55 -6.43
N ALA A 73 3.37 8.14 -5.41
CA ALA A 73 4.77 8.59 -5.48
C ALA A 73 5.72 7.41 -5.73
N LEU A 74 5.57 6.31 -5.00
CA LEU A 74 6.32 5.08 -5.21
C LEU A 74 6.14 4.54 -6.63
N ARG A 75 4.92 4.51 -7.16
CA ARG A 75 4.66 4.08 -8.54
C ARG A 75 5.46 4.91 -9.53
N ASP A 76 5.57 6.21 -9.33
CA ASP A 76 6.30 7.11 -10.23
C ASP A 76 7.83 7.01 -10.07
N GLU A 77 8.30 6.62 -8.88
CA GLU A 77 9.72 6.48 -8.53
C GLU A 77 10.32 5.12 -8.95
N ILE A 78 9.58 4.02 -8.82
CA ILE A 78 10.11 2.67 -9.10
C ILE A 78 10.22 2.39 -10.60
N GLU A 79 11.33 1.77 -10.99
CA GLU A 79 11.56 1.30 -12.35
C GLU A 79 10.74 0.03 -12.66
N PRO A 80 10.44 -0.24 -13.95
CA PRO A 80 9.87 -1.52 -14.35
C PRO A 80 10.86 -2.65 -14.06
N ASN A 81 10.39 -3.75 -13.48
CA ASN A 81 11.18 -4.87 -12.95
C ASN A 81 12.05 -4.52 -11.73
N ALA A 82 11.64 -3.51 -10.94
CA ALA A 82 12.31 -3.20 -9.69
C ALA A 82 12.24 -4.40 -8.72
N ASP A 83 13.40 -4.77 -8.19
CA ASP A 83 13.57 -5.76 -7.13
C ASP A 83 13.09 -5.25 -5.77
N ALA A 84 12.91 -6.18 -4.82
CA ALA A 84 12.35 -5.91 -3.50
C ALA A 84 13.16 -4.85 -2.75
N ASP A 85 14.49 -4.93 -2.75
CA ASP A 85 15.32 -3.97 -2.03
C ASP A 85 15.23 -2.56 -2.62
N SER A 86 15.13 -2.42 -3.94
CA SER A 86 14.87 -1.13 -4.58
C SER A 86 13.51 -0.55 -4.16
N VAL A 87 12.44 -1.36 -4.19
CA VAL A 87 11.09 -0.94 -3.79
C VAL A 87 11.05 -0.55 -2.31
N PHE A 88 11.56 -1.38 -1.40
CA PHE A 88 11.59 -1.08 0.03
C PHE A 88 12.55 0.08 0.36
N GLY A 89 13.61 0.28 -0.43
CA GLY A 89 14.50 1.43 -0.33
C GLY A 89 13.80 2.76 -0.66
N ALA A 90 13.01 2.78 -1.73
CA ALA A 90 12.17 3.93 -2.09
C ALA A 90 11.12 4.21 -1.00
N ILE A 91 10.47 3.17 -0.48
CA ILE A 91 9.51 3.29 0.64
C ILE A 91 10.16 3.90 1.89
N ARG A 92 11.38 3.48 2.26
CA ARG A 92 12.12 4.06 3.40
C ARG A 92 12.45 5.54 3.19
N SER A 93 12.74 5.94 1.96
CA SER A 93 13.06 7.32 1.62
C SER A 93 11.85 8.26 1.75
N GLN A 94 10.63 7.70 1.75
CA GLN A 94 9.37 8.43 1.93
C GLN A 94 8.91 8.52 3.40
N GLU A 95 9.78 8.21 4.38
CA GLU A 95 9.48 8.18 5.84
C GLU A 95 8.29 7.27 6.20
N VAL A 96 8.10 6.19 5.45
CA VAL A 96 7.01 5.24 5.68
C VAL A 96 7.38 4.29 6.82
N ARG A 97 6.43 4.01 7.73
CA ARG A 97 6.58 2.97 8.75
C ARG A 97 6.66 1.59 8.07
N ILE A 98 7.83 0.99 8.09
CA ILE A 98 8.02 -0.41 7.75
C ILE A 98 7.95 -1.19 9.07
N ASP A 99 6.98 -2.10 9.17
CA ASP A 99 6.91 -3.04 10.27
C ASP A 99 7.79 -4.25 9.88
N ASP A 100 8.90 -4.42 10.59
CA ASP A 100 9.79 -5.57 10.44
C ASP A 100 9.17 -6.74 11.21
N VAL A 101 8.82 -7.83 10.53
CA VAL A 101 8.25 -9.00 11.19
C VAL A 101 9.44 -9.83 11.71
N GLU A 102 9.74 -9.69 13.00
CA GLU A 102 10.72 -10.55 13.72
C GLU A 102 10.33 -12.04 13.69
#